data_AF-A0A7V8XNU7-F1
#
_entry.id   AF-A0A7V8XNU7-F1
#
_cell.length_a   1.000
_cell.length_b   1.000
_cell.length_c   1.000
_cell.angle_alpha   90.00
_cell.angle_beta   90.00
_cell.angle_gamma   90.00
#
_symmetry.space_group_name_H-M   'P 1'
#
loop_
_entity.id
_entity.type
_entity.pdbx_description
1 polymer ?
#
loop_
_entity_poly.entity_id
_entity_poly.type
_entity_poly.pdbx_seq_one_letter_code
_entity_poly.pdbx_strand_id
1 'polypeptide(L)'
;MGERPLGVSTLDEIPQAGPWWLAEGSAEYFAFLAVVEDGASNLARVRSGWIQVARSSTATLRDLATLRGQRESPRPYDVYALAVELLLRDRDPKLTIQYYDAIARGVAWPDAFASTFGRTIHAFSAEFEVFRRTA
;
A
#
# COMPACT_ATOMS: atom_id res chain seq x y z
N MET A 1 -0.20 -31.19 -16.37
CA MET A 1 -0.25 -29.97 -15.54
C MET A 1 0.25 -28.84 -16.41
N GLY A 2 -0.63 -27.94 -16.84
CA GLY A 2 -0.21 -26.76 -17.59
C GLY A 2 0.38 -25.75 -16.63
N GLU A 3 1.65 -25.41 -16.80
CA GLU A 3 2.24 -24.23 -16.16
C GLU A 3 1.39 -23.03 -16.57
N ARG A 4 0.71 -22.42 -15.59
CA ARG A 4 0.08 -21.12 -15.82
C ARG A 4 1.24 -20.18 -16.13
N PRO A 5 1.27 -19.53 -17.31
CA PRO A 5 2.26 -18.48 -17.56
C PRO A 5 2.20 -17.51 -16.38
N LEU A 6 3.35 -16.99 -15.93
CA LEU A 6 3.40 -15.87 -15.00
C LEU A 6 2.66 -14.69 -15.65
N GLY A 7 1.34 -14.68 -15.51
CA GLY A 7 0.46 -13.76 -16.20
C GLY A 7 0.70 -12.38 -15.63
N VAL A 8 1.11 -11.46 -16.50
CA VAL A 8 1.09 -10.03 -16.16
C VAL A 8 -0.36 -9.72 -15.79
N SER A 9 -0.59 -9.29 -14.54
CA SER A 9 -1.91 -8.88 -14.07
C SER A 9 -2.55 -7.98 -15.12
N THR A 10 -3.77 -8.27 -15.53
CA THR A 10 -4.51 -7.34 -16.39
C THR A 10 -4.73 -6.02 -15.64
N LEU A 11 -5.13 -4.98 -16.37
CA LEU A 11 -5.31 -3.64 -15.79
C LEU A 11 -6.24 -3.62 -14.59
N ASP A 12 -7.23 -4.51 -14.58
CA ASP A 12 -8.33 -4.55 -13.60
C ASP A 12 -8.13 -5.62 -12.53
N GLU A 13 -7.08 -6.44 -12.63
CA GLU A 13 -6.77 -7.46 -11.65
C GLU A 13 -5.87 -6.90 -10.53
N ILE A 14 -6.10 -7.41 -9.33
CA ILE A 14 -5.15 -7.28 -8.23
C ILE A 14 -4.02 -8.28 -8.49
N PRO A 15 -2.74 -7.85 -8.49
CA PRO A 15 -1.62 -8.77 -8.67
C PRO A 15 -1.64 -9.93 -7.68
N GLN A 16 -1.04 -11.06 -8.07
CA GLN A 16 -0.90 -12.23 -7.19
C GLN A 16 -0.18 -11.90 -5.87
N ALA A 17 0.74 -10.92 -5.93
CA ALA A 17 1.48 -10.43 -4.77
C ALA A 17 0.72 -9.40 -3.91
N GLY A 18 -0.56 -9.14 -4.22
CA GLY A 18 -1.39 -8.18 -3.51
C GLY A 18 -1.62 -6.87 -4.26
N PRO A 19 -2.31 -5.92 -3.63
CA PRO A 19 -2.72 -4.68 -4.27
C PRO A 19 -1.54 -3.76 -4.60
N TRP A 20 -1.65 -3.06 -5.73
CA TRP A 20 -0.62 -2.11 -6.20
C TRP A 20 -0.23 -1.09 -5.13
N TRP A 21 -1.21 -0.53 -4.41
CA TRP A 21 -0.94 0.44 -3.36
C TRP A 21 -0.01 -0.09 -2.26
N LEU A 22 0.01 -1.40 -1.98
CA LEU A 22 0.86 -1.94 -0.91
C LEU A 22 2.31 -2.06 -1.37
N ALA A 23 2.55 -2.53 -2.60
CA ALA A 23 3.90 -2.64 -3.16
C ALA A 23 4.52 -1.26 -3.39
N GLU A 24 3.85 -0.42 -4.17
CA GLU A 24 4.33 0.91 -4.52
C GLU A 24 4.32 1.83 -3.28
N GLY A 25 3.33 1.71 -2.40
CA GLY A 25 3.29 2.47 -1.15
C GLY A 25 4.39 2.11 -0.17
N SER A 26 4.80 0.84 -0.13
CA SER A 26 5.94 0.43 0.71
C SER A 26 7.24 1.01 0.16
N ALA A 27 7.44 0.94 -1.16
CA ALA A 27 8.58 1.55 -1.82
C ALA A 27 8.63 3.06 -1.56
N GLU A 28 7.52 3.77 -1.77
CA GLU A 28 7.41 5.21 -1.58
C GLU A 28 7.64 5.62 -0.10
N TYR A 29 6.98 4.92 0.83
CA TYR A 29 7.11 5.19 2.26
C TYR A 29 8.56 5.03 2.75
N PHE A 30 9.21 3.91 2.44
CA PHE A 30 10.59 3.67 2.86
C PHE A 30 11.59 4.58 2.14
N ALA A 31 11.36 4.93 0.88
CA ALA A 31 12.18 5.92 0.17
C ALA A 31 12.14 7.28 0.87
N PHE A 32 10.95 7.75 1.27
CA PHE A 32 10.83 9.00 2.01
C PHE A 32 11.40 8.93 3.43
N LEU A 33 11.33 7.79 4.12
CA LEU A 33 12.02 7.62 5.40
C LEU A 33 13.54 7.78 5.24
N ALA A 34 14.14 7.22 4.18
CA ALA A 34 15.55 7.41 3.89
C ALA A 34 15.91 8.88 3.59
N VAL A 35 15.07 9.58 2.81
CA VAL A 35 15.24 11.03 2.54
C VAL A 35 15.15 11.87 3.82
N VAL A 36 14.26 11.50 4.74
CA VAL A 36 14.14 12.17 6.05
C VAL A 36 15.34 11.87 6.94
N GLU A 37 15.84 10.63 6.94
CA GLU A 37 17.02 10.22 7.70
C GLU A 37 18.29 10.96 7.23
N ASP A 38 18.44 11.18 5.93
CA ASP A 38 19.52 11.97 5.33
C ASP A 38 19.42 13.48 5.65
N GLY A 39 18.28 13.95 6.17
CA GLY A 39 18.05 15.36 6.50
C GLY A 39 17.66 16.24 5.30
N ALA A 40 17.49 15.66 4.12
CA ALA A 40 17.03 16.36 2.91
C ALA A 40 15.55 16.79 2.99
N SER A 41 14.77 16.20 3.90
CA SER A 41 13.39 16.59 4.21
C SER A 41 13.07 16.35 5.70
N ASN A 42 11.85 16.63 6.12
CA ASN A 42 11.34 16.23 7.43
C ASN A 42 10.01 15.49 7.31
N LEU A 43 9.77 14.57 8.24
CA LEU A 43 8.60 13.68 8.22
C LEU A 43 7.28 14.45 8.24
N ALA A 44 7.19 15.52 9.04
CA ALA A 44 5.96 16.31 9.15
C ALA A 44 5.54 16.94 7.82
N ARG A 45 6.49 17.49 7.06
CA ARG A 45 6.25 18.06 5.73
C ARG A 45 5.79 17.00 4.73
N VAL A 46 6.51 15.88 4.67
CA VAL A 46 6.20 14.77 3.75
C VAL A 46 4.80 14.23 4.03
N ARG A 47 4.53 13.89 5.29
CA ARG A 47 3.23 13.39 5.76
C ARG A 47 2.09 14.36 5.49
N SER A 48 2.30 15.66 5.68
CA SER A 48 1.28 16.67 5.38
C SER A 48 0.91 16.69 3.90
N GLY A 49 1.90 16.52 3.01
CA GLY A 49 1.68 16.38 1.58
C GLY A 49 0.84 15.15 1.22
N TRP A 50 1.19 13.99 1.81
CA TRP A 50 0.42 12.76 1.61
C TRP A 50 -1.03 12.89 2.08
N ILE A 51 -1.25 13.45 3.28
CA ILE A 51 -2.60 13.70 3.81
C ILE A 51 -3.40 14.62 2.90
N GLN A 52 -2.81 15.73 2.44
CA GLN A 52 -3.49 16.67 1.55
C GLN A 52 -3.96 15.98 0.25
N VAL A 53 -3.09 15.18 -0.37
CA VAL A 53 -3.44 14.44 -1.59
C VAL A 53 -4.50 13.38 -1.29
N ALA A 54 -4.32 12.56 -0.26
CA ALA A 54 -5.24 11.50 0.12
C ALA A 54 -6.65 12.01 0.44
N ARG A 55 -6.77 13.20 1.06
CA ARG A 55 -8.05 13.88 1.32
C ARG A 55 -8.76 14.33 0.05
N SER A 56 -7.99 14.79 -0.94
CA SER A 56 -8.52 15.31 -2.20
C SER A 56 -8.81 14.23 -3.24
N SER A 57 -8.26 13.02 -3.07
CA SER A 57 -8.43 11.90 -3.99
C SER A 57 -9.85 11.34 -3.93
N THR A 58 -10.48 11.21 -5.10
CA THR A 58 -11.79 10.55 -5.26
C THR A 58 -11.67 9.03 -5.32
N ALA A 59 -10.49 8.49 -5.65
CA ALA A 59 -10.24 7.06 -5.68
C ALA A 59 -10.17 6.51 -4.25
N THR A 60 -10.81 5.37 -4.01
CA THR A 60 -10.69 4.59 -2.78
C THR A 60 -9.45 3.71 -2.82
N LEU A 61 -9.00 3.21 -1.67
CA LEU A 61 -7.90 2.26 -1.60
C LEU A 61 -8.21 0.96 -2.38
N ARG A 62 -9.50 0.64 -2.56
CA ARG A 62 -9.96 -0.48 -3.39
C ARG A 62 -9.76 -0.20 -4.88
N ASP A 63 -10.10 1.00 -5.35
CA ASP A 63 -9.87 1.40 -6.74
C ASP A 63 -8.37 1.34 -7.06
N LEU A 64 -7.57 1.79 -6.11
CA LEU A 64 -6.11 1.81 -6.13
C LEU A 64 -5.42 0.44 -5.99
N ALA A 65 -6.18 -0.65 -5.89
CA ALA A 65 -5.62 -2.00 -5.79
C ALA A 65 -5.10 -2.55 -7.12
N THR A 66 -5.50 -1.94 -8.25
CA THR A 66 -5.24 -2.41 -9.62
C THR A 66 -4.34 -1.44 -10.40
N LEU A 67 -3.76 -1.91 -11.51
CA LEU A 67 -2.91 -1.06 -12.36
C LEU A 67 -3.73 0.05 -13.04
N ARG A 68 -5.00 -0.20 -13.37
CA ARG A 68 -5.93 0.83 -13.85
C ARG A 68 -6.08 1.94 -12.82
N GLY A 69 -6.38 1.56 -11.58
CA GLY A 69 -6.56 2.51 -10.48
C GLY A 69 -5.35 3.42 -10.31
N GLN A 70 -4.15 2.85 -10.36
CA GLN A 70 -2.91 3.63 -10.35
C GLN A 70 -2.82 4.62 -11.53
N ARG A 71 -3.08 4.17 -12.76
CA ARG A 71 -2.90 4.99 -13.96
C ARG A 71 -3.93 6.11 -14.09
N GLU A 72 -5.15 5.86 -13.64
CA GLU A 72 -6.27 6.78 -13.81
C GLU A 72 -6.45 7.72 -12.61
N SER A 73 -5.79 7.44 -11.48
CA SER A 73 -5.84 8.30 -10.29
C SER A 73 -4.71 9.33 -10.30
N PRO A 74 -4.99 10.60 -10.01
CA PRO A 74 -3.93 11.60 -9.85
C PRO A 74 -3.13 11.32 -8.58
N ARG A 75 -1.79 11.34 -8.69
CA ARG A 75 -0.86 11.23 -7.57
C ARG A 75 -1.16 10.06 -6.62
N PRO A 76 -1.29 8.82 -7.13
CA PRO A 76 -1.73 7.69 -6.32
C PRO A 76 -0.68 7.29 -5.28
N TYR A 77 0.61 7.50 -5.57
CA TYR A 77 1.74 7.22 -4.69
C TYR A 77 1.67 7.94 -3.34
N ASP A 78 1.20 9.18 -3.31
CA ASP A 78 1.00 9.91 -2.04
C ASP A 78 -0.09 9.25 -1.18
N VAL A 79 -1.14 8.71 -1.81
CA VAL A 79 -2.21 7.95 -1.13
C VAL A 79 -1.66 6.61 -0.63
N TYR A 80 -0.81 5.96 -1.44
CA TYR A 80 -0.20 4.68 -1.11
C TYR A 80 0.74 4.79 0.10
N ALA A 81 1.60 5.80 0.10
CA ALA A 81 2.54 6.05 1.19
C ALA A 81 1.80 6.33 2.50
N LEU A 82 0.72 7.13 2.47
CA LEU A 82 -0.12 7.35 3.65
C LEU A 82 -0.79 6.07 4.14
N ALA A 83 -1.27 5.23 3.22
CA ALA A 83 -1.86 3.95 3.57
C ALA A 83 -0.81 3.04 4.26
N VAL A 84 0.40 2.95 3.72
CA VAL A 84 1.46 2.16 4.34
C VAL A 84 1.93 2.74 5.68
N GLU A 85 2.03 4.06 5.81
CA GLU A 85 2.29 4.71 7.10
C GLU A 85 1.25 4.29 8.15
N LEU A 86 -0.05 4.36 7.81
CA LEU A 86 -1.11 3.89 8.71
C LEU A 86 -1.06 2.37 8.93
N LEU A 87 -0.65 1.60 7.91
CA LEU A 87 -0.52 0.14 8.01
C LEU A 87 0.50 -0.26 9.06
N LEU A 88 1.62 0.46 9.11
CA LEU A 88 2.79 0.20 9.93
C LEU A 88 2.88 1.06 11.19
N ARG A 89 1.92 1.97 11.42
CA ARG A 89 1.94 2.86 12.59
C ARG A 89 2.10 2.05 13.88
N ASP A 90 3.16 2.35 14.63
CA ASP A 90 3.56 1.68 15.88
C ASP A 90 3.84 0.16 15.74
N ARG A 91 4.25 -0.28 14.54
CA ARG A 91 4.52 -1.69 14.20
C ARG A 91 5.91 -1.86 13.59
N ASP A 92 6.39 -3.09 13.57
CA ASP A 92 7.68 -3.43 12.95
C ASP A 92 7.61 -3.25 11.42
N PRO A 93 8.46 -2.41 10.80
CA PRO A 93 8.48 -2.25 9.34
C PRO A 93 8.80 -3.56 8.59
N LYS A 94 9.47 -4.52 9.24
CA LYS A 94 9.75 -5.85 8.67
C LYS A 94 8.49 -6.65 8.34
N LEU A 95 7.33 -6.28 8.87
CA LEU A 95 6.05 -6.87 8.49
C LEU A 95 5.80 -6.80 6.98
N THR A 96 6.28 -5.76 6.29
CA THR A 96 6.20 -5.69 4.83
C THR A 96 6.95 -6.83 4.13
N ILE A 97 8.16 -7.14 4.59
CA ILE A 97 8.95 -8.27 4.08
C ILE A 97 8.30 -9.60 4.43
N GLN A 98 7.83 -9.76 5.67
CA GLN A 98 7.15 -10.99 6.12
C GLN A 98 5.90 -11.30 5.30
N TYR A 99 5.16 -10.27 4.89
CA TYR A 99 4.02 -10.39 3.99
C TYR A 99 4.43 -10.99 2.64
N TYR A 100 5.46 -10.44 2.00
CA TYR A 100 5.95 -10.96 0.72
C TYR A 100 6.58 -12.35 0.84
N ASP A 101 7.26 -12.63 1.96
CA ASP A 101 7.78 -13.96 2.26
C ASP A 101 6.67 -15.01 2.39
N ALA A 102 5.54 -14.66 3.01
CA ALA A 102 4.38 -15.56 3.09
C ALA A 102 3.81 -15.87 1.70
N ILE A 103 3.72 -14.86 0.83
CA ILE A 103 3.27 -15.04 -0.56
C ILE A 103 4.25 -15.91 -1.35
N ALA A 104 5.55 -15.67 -1.20
CA ALA A 104 6.59 -16.48 -1.85
C ALA A 104 6.53 -17.97 -1.43
N ARG A 105 6.04 -18.26 -0.22
CA ARG A 105 5.76 -19.62 0.28
C ARG A 105 4.41 -20.19 -0.18
N GLY A 106 3.66 -19.47 -1.02
CA GLY A 106 2.40 -19.92 -1.60
C GLY A 106 1.14 -19.55 -0.81
N VAL A 107 1.26 -18.71 0.24
CA VAL A 107 0.07 -18.19 0.94
C VAL A 107 -0.64 -17.18 0.03
N ALA A 108 -1.95 -17.31 -0.12
CA ALA A 108 -2.73 -16.33 -0.87
C ALA A 108 -2.61 -14.95 -0.23
N TRP A 109 -2.43 -13.90 -1.04
CA TRP A 109 -2.15 -12.56 -0.53
C TRP A 109 -3.16 -12.03 0.51
N PRO A 110 -4.48 -12.30 0.46
CA PRO A 110 -5.40 -11.82 1.49
C PRO A 110 -5.12 -12.47 2.86
N ASP A 111 -4.77 -13.75 2.86
CA ASP A 111 -4.45 -14.51 4.07
C ASP A 111 -3.07 -14.13 4.61
N ALA A 112 -2.10 -13.89 3.73
CA ALA A 112 -0.79 -13.34 4.09
C ALA A 112 -0.95 -11.95 4.73
N PHE A 113 -1.82 -11.10 4.18
CA PHE A 113 -2.11 -9.78 4.73
C PHE A 113 -2.72 -9.90 6.13
N ALA A 114 -3.76 -10.74 6.27
CA ALA A 114 -4.47 -10.92 7.54
C ALA A 114 -3.57 -11.47 8.64
N SER A 115 -2.77 -12.49 8.35
CA SER A 115 -1.85 -13.11 9.31
C SER A 115 -0.69 -12.20 9.69
N THR A 116 -0.15 -11.42 8.75
CA THR A 116 1.02 -10.56 8.99
C THR A 116 0.63 -9.26 9.71
N PHE A 117 -0.44 -8.60 9.26
CA PHE A 117 -0.84 -7.30 9.78
C PHE A 117 -1.93 -7.36 10.87
N GLY A 118 -2.42 -8.57 11.20
CA GLY A 118 -3.42 -8.79 12.25
C GLY A 118 -4.81 -8.24 11.95
N ARG A 119 -5.11 -7.92 10.68
CA ARG A 119 -6.40 -7.41 10.22
C ARG A 119 -6.62 -7.75 8.76
N THR A 120 -7.87 -7.94 8.36
CA THR A 120 -8.19 -8.22 6.95
C THR A 120 -7.97 -6.98 6.08
N ILE A 121 -7.73 -7.20 4.78
CA ILE A 121 -7.63 -6.10 3.80
C ILE A 121 -8.87 -5.21 3.81
N HIS A 122 -10.07 -5.79 3.94
CA HIS A 122 -11.32 -5.03 3.99
C HIS A 122 -11.39 -4.13 5.22
N ALA A 123 -11.05 -4.65 6.40
CA ALA A 123 -11.03 -3.87 7.64
C ALA A 123 -10.03 -2.73 7.55
N PHE A 124 -8.84 -3.00 7.02
CA PHE A 124 -7.82 -1.98 6.83
C PHE A 124 -8.24 -0.89 5.84
N SER A 125 -8.79 -1.28 4.69
CA SER A 125 -9.30 -0.32 3.70
C SER A 125 -10.36 0.59 4.31
N ALA A 126 -11.34 0.04 5.04
CA ALA A 126 -12.36 0.85 5.71
C ALA A 126 -11.76 1.83 6.75
N GLU A 127 -10.78 1.39 7.53
CA GLU A 127 -10.05 2.24 8.48
C GLU A 127 -9.30 3.37 7.77
N PHE A 128 -8.58 3.06 6.69
CA PHE A 128 -7.87 4.05 5.89
C PHE A 128 -8.82 5.11 5.29
N GLU A 129 -9.98 4.69 4.79
CA GLU A 129 -10.98 5.60 4.25
C GLU A 129 -11.52 6.58 5.30
N VAL A 130 -11.68 6.14 6.54
CA VAL A 130 -12.04 7.03 7.66
C VAL A 130 -10.86 7.94 7.99
N PHE A 131 -9.69 7.34 8.23
CA PHE A 131 -8.47 8.06 8.62
C PHE A 131 -8.15 9.19 7.67
N ARG A 132 -8.11 8.93 6.35
CA ARG A 132 -7.72 9.94 5.36
C ARG A 132 -8.65 11.13 5.33
N ARG A 133 -9.91 11.02 5.78
CA ARG A 133 -10.86 12.14 5.84
C ARG A 133 -10.72 12.98 7.11
N THR A 134 -10.20 12.39 8.18
CA THR A 134 -10.09 13.01 9.51
C THR A 134 -8.66 13.45 9.87
N ALA A 135 -7.66 13.02 9.08
CA ALA A 135 -6.25 13.34 9.28
C ALA A 135 -5.89 14.80 8.98
#